data_AF-A6JT49-F1
#
_entry.id   AF-A6JT49-F1
#
_cell.length_a   1.000
_cell.length_b   1.000
_cell.length_c   1.000
_cell.angle_alpha   90.00
_cell.angle_beta   90.00
_cell.angle_gamma   90.00
#
_symmetry.space_group_name_H-M   'P 1'
#
loop_
_entity.id
_entity.type
_entity.pdbx_description
1 polymer ?
#
loop_
_entity_poly.entity_id
_entity_poly.type
_entity_poly.pdbx_seq_one_letter_code
_entity_poly.pdbx_strand_id
1 'polypeptide(L)'
;MVIREFEPLLKLHVAVKKVPYVDEEGNLVKPLRPNGIKMEKFVFDVLPFAKNFVAFEVCREEEFSPLKNADTADRDNPSTSRRALLVQHYRWALQAGAHFLDVHGVQLPEQSGLLPNGDPPAICEISPLVSYSGEGLETYLQGRKLQSPFILDEDQARLLQSQEC
;
A
#
# COMPACT_ATOMS: atom_id res chain seq x y z
N MET A 1 -0.87 15.02 31.80
CA MET A 1 -1.13 14.55 30.43
C MET A 1 0.22 14.41 29.74
N VAL A 2 0.63 13.19 29.40
CA VAL A 2 1.98 12.79 28.91
C VAL A 2 2.53 13.73 27.82
N ILE A 3 1.66 14.24 26.96
CA ILE A 3 2.01 15.16 25.87
C ILE A 3 2.65 16.46 26.38
N ARG A 4 2.12 17.08 27.45
CA ARG A 4 2.63 18.38 27.94
C ARG A 4 4.02 18.29 28.60
N GLU A 5 4.42 17.09 29.00
CA GLU A 5 5.68 16.84 29.68
C GLU A 5 6.82 16.57 28.69
N PHE A 6 6.59 15.71 27.70
CA PHE A 6 7.65 15.26 26.79
C PHE A 6 7.70 16.02 25.45
N GLU A 7 6.60 16.64 24.99
CA GLU A 7 6.59 17.37 23.72
C GLU A 7 7.66 18.47 23.63
N PRO A 8 7.91 19.29 24.68
CA PRO A 8 8.97 20.29 24.66
C PRO A 8 10.38 19.71 24.58
N LEU A 9 10.56 18.45 24.97
CA LEU A 9 11.85 17.74 24.97
C LEU A 9 12.17 17.11 23.61
N LEU A 10 11.21 17.04 22.69
CA LEU A 10 11.43 16.46 21.37
C LEU A 10 12.39 17.32 20.54
N LYS A 11 13.42 16.67 19.99
CA LYS A 11 14.44 17.30 19.18
C LYS A 11 13.84 17.89 17.90
N LEU A 12 14.30 19.09 17.54
CA LEU A 12 14.08 19.64 16.21
C LEU A 12 15.16 19.11 15.26
N HIS A 13 14.73 18.40 14.22
CA HIS A 13 15.60 17.95 13.14
C HIS A 13 15.68 19.02 12.07
N VAL A 14 16.88 19.29 11.59
CA VAL A 14 17.16 20.38 10.64
C VAL A 14 17.40 19.79 9.26
N ALA A 15 16.61 20.24 8.28
CA ALA A 15 16.82 19.96 6.87
C ALA A 15 17.18 21.25 6.12
N VAL A 16 18.34 21.26 5.46
CA VAL A 16 18.80 22.37 4.61
C VAL A 16 18.07 22.28 3.26
N LYS A 17 17.33 23.34 2.89
CA LYS A 17 16.44 23.34 1.73
C LYS A 17 16.67 24.54 0.82
N LYS A 18 16.30 24.35 -0.45
CA LYS A 18 16.11 25.42 -1.44
C LYS A 18 14.66 25.86 -1.33
N VAL A 19 14.43 26.97 -0.65
CA VAL A 19 13.08 27.48 -0.36
C VAL A 19 12.80 28.64 -1.32
N PRO A 20 11.86 28.48 -2.28
CA PRO A 20 11.42 29.59 -3.11
C PRO A 20 10.94 30.76 -2.25
N TYR A 21 11.33 31.98 -2.60
CA TYR A 21 11.02 33.18 -1.84
C TYR A 21 10.74 34.36 -2.78
N VAL A 22 10.21 35.45 -2.23
CA VAL A 22 10.03 36.73 -2.94
C VAL A 22 11.15 37.67 -2.49
N ASP A 23 11.89 38.25 -3.43
CA ASP A 23 12.97 39.21 -3.13
C ASP A 23 12.44 40.61 -2.77
N GLU A 24 13.35 41.54 -2.48
CA GLU A 24 13.01 42.89 -2.03
C GLU A 24 12.29 43.70 -3.13
N GLU A 25 12.52 43.36 -4.40
CA GLU A 25 11.89 43.95 -5.57
C GLU A 25 10.53 43.32 -5.91
N GLY A 26 10.10 42.29 -5.16
CA GLY A 26 8.82 41.62 -5.34
C GLY A 26 8.83 40.50 -6.38
N ASN A 27 9.99 40.04 -6.84
CA ASN A 27 10.12 38.95 -7.81
C ASN A 27 10.16 37.58 -7.13
N LEU A 28 9.55 36.58 -7.77
CA LEU A 28 9.62 35.20 -7.31
C LEU A 28 10.97 34.56 -7.69
N VAL A 29 11.75 34.17 -6.69
CA VAL A 29 13.07 33.57 -6.86
C VAL A 29 13.03 32.06 -6.53
N LYS A 30 13.52 31.24 -7.46
CA LYS A 30 13.83 29.82 -7.22
C LYS A 30 15.33 29.67 -6.98
N PRO A 31 15.78 29.46 -5.73
CA PRO A 31 17.19 29.56 -5.39
C PRO A 31 18.01 28.39 -5.95
N LEU A 32 19.20 28.68 -6.47
CA LEU A 32 20.13 27.67 -7.01
C LEU A 32 20.88 26.91 -5.91
N ARG A 33 21.11 27.55 -4.76
CA ARG A 33 21.76 27.01 -3.56
C ARG A 33 20.78 27.01 -2.38
N PRO A 34 20.96 26.13 -1.39
CA PRO A 34 20.12 26.17 -0.19
C PRO A 34 20.21 27.54 0.51
N ASN A 35 19.05 28.07 0.90
CA ASN A 35 18.89 29.41 1.47
C ASN A 35 18.05 29.40 2.74
N GLY A 36 17.59 28.24 3.19
CA GLY A 36 16.77 28.11 4.39
C GLY A 36 16.92 26.76 5.07
N ILE A 37 16.46 26.72 6.31
CA ILE A 37 16.30 25.50 7.09
C ILE A 37 14.82 25.20 7.30
N LYS A 38 14.46 23.93 7.22
CA LYS A 38 13.19 23.40 7.68
C LYS A 38 13.44 22.63 8.97
N MET A 39 12.72 23.00 10.03
CA MET A 39 12.75 22.28 11.31
C MET A 39 11.53 21.38 11.40
N GLU A 40 11.73 20.11 11.73
CA GLU A 40 10.66 19.11 11.86
C GLU A 40 10.89 18.27 13.13
N LYS A 41 9.82 17.86 13.80
CA LYS A 41 9.87 16.82 14.83
C LYS A 41 9.51 15.49 14.19
N PHE A 42 10.16 14.40 14.59
CA PHE A 42 9.79 13.07 14.11
C PHE A 42 8.87 12.37 15.11
N VAL A 43 7.80 11.75 14.59
CA VAL A 43 6.78 11.08 15.42
C VAL A 43 7.38 9.99 16.32
N PHE A 44 8.45 9.33 15.86
CA PHE A 44 9.13 8.26 16.58
C PHE A 44 10.18 8.75 17.59
N ASP A 45 10.44 10.05 17.71
CA ASP A 45 11.33 10.57 18.76
C ASP A 45 10.73 10.43 20.17
N VAL A 46 9.46 10.04 20.28
CA VAL A 46 8.79 9.76 21.55
C VAL A 46 9.17 8.41 22.15
N LEU A 47 9.73 7.48 21.34
CA LEU A 47 9.98 6.10 21.75
C LEU A 47 10.86 5.98 23.02
N PRO A 48 11.92 6.77 23.22
CA PRO A 48 12.72 6.74 24.46
C PRO A 48 11.94 7.07 25.74
N PHE A 49 10.78 7.73 25.64
CA PHE A 49 9.93 8.05 26.79
C PHE A 49 8.93 6.94 27.14
N ALA A 50 8.84 5.89 26.32
CA ALA A 50 7.97 4.76 26.61
C ALA A 50 8.49 3.96 27.81
N LYS A 51 7.65 3.73 28.82
CA LYS A 51 8.00 2.86 29.97
C LYS A 51 8.22 1.41 29.54
N ASN A 52 7.42 0.95 28.57
CA ASN A 52 7.49 -0.38 27.98
C ASN A 52 7.41 -0.20 26.47
N PHE A 53 8.47 -0.55 25.76
CA PHE A 53 8.53 -0.53 24.30
C PHE A 53 8.59 -1.95 23.76
N VAL A 54 7.86 -2.20 22.68
CA VAL A 54 7.89 -3.46 21.93
C VAL A 54 8.01 -3.16 20.44
N ALA A 55 8.63 -4.09 19.71
CA ALA A 55 8.70 -4.07 18.26
C ALA A 55 8.05 -5.35 17.72
N PHE A 56 7.31 -5.23 16.62
CA PHE A 56 6.64 -6.34 15.95
C PHE A 56 7.06 -6.35 14.49
N GLU A 57 7.62 -7.47 14.04
CA GLU A 57 8.08 -7.66 12.66
C GLU A 57 6.96 -8.28 11.82
N VAL A 58 6.85 -7.83 10.57
CA VAL A 58 5.80 -8.23 9.63
C VAL A 58 6.39 -8.49 8.24
N CYS A 59 5.69 -9.29 7.44
CA CYS A 59 6.05 -9.52 6.05
C CYS A 59 5.78 -8.26 5.21
N ARG A 60 6.77 -7.81 4.43
CA ARG A 60 6.66 -6.58 3.64
C ARG A 60 5.53 -6.65 2.61
N GLU A 61 5.42 -7.79 1.95
CA GLU A 61 4.43 -8.09 0.91
C GLU A 61 2.99 -8.16 1.44
N GLU A 62 2.81 -8.23 2.77
CA GLU A 62 1.49 -8.18 3.40
C GLU A 62 1.13 -6.78 3.90
N GLU A 63 2.11 -5.99 4.36
CA GLU A 63 1.82 -4.79 5.15
C GLU A 63 2.50 -3.50 4.65
N PHE A 64 3.38 -3.55 3.66
CA PHE A 64 4.19 -2.38 3.30
C PHE A 64 4.55 -2.22 1.81
N SER A 65 3.80 -1.34 1.13
CA SER A 65 4.12 -0.85 -0.22
C SER A 65 3.98 0.68 -0.30
N PRO A 66 5.02 1.45 0.05
CA PRO A 66 4.93 2.90 0.19
C PRO A 66 4.85 3.63 -1.15
N LEU A 67 4.21 4.80 -1.16
CA LEU A 67 4.14 5.71 -2.29
C LEU A 67 4.89 7.02 -1.95
N LYS A 68 6.04 7.23 -2.60
CA LYS A 68 6.97 8.35 -2.34
C LYS A 68 7.41 9.08 -3.59
N ASN A 69 7.42 8.40 -4.74
CA ASN A 69 8.01 8.88 -5.98
C ASN A 69 6.98 8.91 -7.12
N ALA A 70 7.30 9.65 -8.17
CA ALA A 70 6.56 9.57 -9.44
C ALA A 70 6.78 8.22 -10.13
N ASP A 71 5.91 7.84 -11.07
CA ASP A 71 6.00 6.58 -11.83
C ASP A 71 7.29 6.43 -12.65
N THR A 72 7.98 7.52 -12.96
CA THR A 72 9.26 7.48 -13.66
C THR A 72 10.43 6.99 -12.79
N ALA A 73 10.25 6.89 -11.47
CA ALA A 73 11.25 6.31 -10.57
C ALA A 73 11.12 4.78 -10.52
N ASP A 74 12.18 4.08 -10.15
CA ASP A 74 12.20 2.61 -10.18
C ASP A 74 11.41 1.95 -9.02
N ARG A 75 11.11 2.68 -7.94
CA ARG A 75 10.53 2.14 -6.70
C ARG A 75 9.63 3.13 -5.99
N ASP A 76 8.80 2.60 -5.10
CA ASP A 76 7.92 3.35 -4.18
C ASP A 76 7.08 4.40 -4.94
N ASN A 77 6.48 3.97 -6.04
CA ASN A 77 5.72 4.76 -7.01
C ASN A 77 4.31 4.17 -7.21
N PRO A 78 3.38 4.88 -7.91
CA PRO A 78 2.02 4.39 -8.11
C PRO A 78 1.94 2.98 -8.69
N SER A 79 2.77 2.68 -9.70
CA SER A 79 2.83 1.36 -10.35
C SER A 79 3.22 0.24 -9.38
N THR A 80 4.25 0.46 -8.55
CA THR A 80 4.70 -0.52 -7.56
C THR A 80 3.70 -0.71 -6.41
N SER A 81 3.03 0.36 -5.96
CA SER A 81 1.98 0.28 -4.95
C SER A 81 0.78 -0.52 -5.44
N ARG A 82 0.30 -0.22 -6.65
CA ARG A 82 -0.80 -0.97 -7.28
C ARG A 82 -0.45 -2.44 -7.47
N ARG A 83 0.74 -2.74 -8.01
CA ARG A 83 1.20 -4.11 -8.22
C ARG A 83 1.21 -4.92 -6.92
N ALA A 84 1.76 -4.36 -5.84
CA ALA A 84 1.85 -5.06 -4.56
C ALA A 84 0.46 -5.48 -4.05
N LEU A 85 -0.53 -4.57 -4.12
CA LEU A 85 -1.91 -4.86 -3.71
C LEU A 85 -2.53 -5.98 -4.57
N LEU A 86 -2.40 -5.89 -5.90
CA LEU A 86 -2.96 -6.89 -6.81
C LEU A 86 -2.31 -8.27 -6.64
N VAL A 87 -1.00 -8.31 -6.37
CA VAL A 87 -0.30 -9.56 -6.05
C VAL A 87 -0.85 -10.18 -4.77
N GLN A 88 -1.07 -9.36 -3.73
CA GLN A 88 -1.63 -9.84 -2.47
C GLN A 88 -3.05 -10.39 -2.66
N HIS A 89 -3.92 -9.64 -3.33
CA HIS A 89 -5.29 -10.07 -3.60
C HIS A 89 -5.39 -11.30 -4.51
N TYR A 90 -4.48 -11.44 -5.48
CA TYR A 90 -4.36 -12.65 -6.27
C TYR A 90 -3.98 -13.86 -5.39
N ARG A 91 -3.02 -13.71 -4.48
CA ARG A 91 -2.64 -14.77 -3.54
C ARG A 91 -3.79 -15.15 -2.60
N TRP A 92 -4.50 -14.17 -2.04
CA TRP A 92 -5.67 -14.44 -1.20
C TRP A 92 -6.76 -15.19 -1.95
N ALA A 93 -7.06 -14.79 -3.19
CA ALA A 93 -8.06 -15.48 -4.01
C ALA A 93 -7.67 -16.94 -4.29
N LEU A 94 -6.40 -17.22 -4.62
CA LEU A 94 -5.92 -18.59 -4.80
C LEU A 94 -6.00 -19.41 -3.50
N GLN A 95 -5.61 -18.83 -2.36
CA GLN A 95 -5.69 -19.49 -1.05
C GLN A 95 -7.14 -19.81 -0.66
N ALA A 96 -8.09 -18.98 -1.07
CA ALA A 96 -9.52 -19.18 -0.91
C ALA A 96 -10.16 -20.14 -1.93
N GLY A 97 -9.34 -20.83 -2.74
CA GLY A 97 -9.79 -21.85 -3.68
C GLY A 97 -10.32 -21.32 -5.02
N ALA A 98 -10.03 -20.06 -5.38
CA ALA A 98 -10.34 -19.55 -6.72
C ALA A 98 -9.39 -20.13 -7.77
N HIS A 99 -9.89 -20.26 -9.00
CA HIS A 99 -9.09 -20.54 -10.18
C HIS A 99 -9.25 -19.39 -11.17
N PHE A 100 -8.13 -18.86 -11.70
CA PHE A 100 -8.20 -17.81 -12.72
C PHE A 100 -8.11 -18.40 -14.12
N LEU A 101 -8.85 -17.80 -15.04
CA LEU A 101 -8.83 -18.12 -16.45
C LEU A 101 -8.15 -16.99 -17.23
N ASP A 102 -7.44 -17.35 -18.30
CA ASP A 102 -6.95 -16.40 -19.29
C ASP A 102 -8.07 -15.92 -20.23
N VAL A 103 -7.73 -15.04 -21.17
CA VAL A 103 -8.66 -14.48 -22.16
C VAL A 103 -9.28 -15.52 -23.09
N HIS A 104 -8.75 -16.74 -23.12
CA HIS A 104 -9.23 -17.86 -23.92
C HIS A 104 -10.01 -18.89 -23.07
N GLY A 105 -10.19 -18.63 -21.77
CA GLY A 105 -10.87 -19.54 -20.85
C GLY A 105 -10.00 -20.71 -20.37
N VAL A 106 -8.69 -20.66 -20.61
CA VAL A 106 -7.73 -21.65 -20.14
C VAL A 106 -7.31 -21.29 -18.72
N GLN A 107 -7.24 -22.29 -17.85
CA GLN A 107 -6.85 -22.08 -16.46
C GLN A 107 -5.39 -21.63 -16.36
N LEU A 108 -5.18 -20.50 -15.70
CA LEU A 108 -3.85 -19.97 -15.40
C LEU A 108 -3.15 -20.85 -14.35
N PRO A 109 -1.80 -20.88 -14.35
CA PRO A 109 -1.06 -21.62 -13.35
C PRO A 109 -1.45 -21.18 -11.92
N GLU A 110 -1.70 -22.14 -11.04
CA GLU A 110 -2.07 -21.89 -9.63
C GLU A 110 -0.87 -21.53 -8.75
N GLN A 111 0.32 -21.46 -9.33
CA GLN A 111 1.52 -21.10 -8.60
C GLN A 111 1.51 -19.60 -8.34
N SER A 112 1.82 -19.17 -7.12
CA SER A 112 1.98 -17.75 -6.75
C SER A 112 3.17 -17.05 -7.43
N GLY A 113 3.70 -17.62 -8.52
CA GLY A 113 4.78 -17.03 -9.29
C GLY A 113 4.32 -15.75 -9.98
N LEU A 114 5.13 -14.71 -9.84
CA LEU A 114 4.92 -13.45 -10.55
C LEU A 114 5.35 -13.59 -12.01
N LEU A 115 4.72 -12.81 -12.89
CA LEU A 115 5.19 -12.62 -14.26
C LEU A 115 6.59 -11.96 -14.24
N PRO A 116 7.38 -12.04 -15.33
CA PRO A 116 8.73 -11.46 -15.37
C PRO A 116 8.79 -9.95 -15.05
N ASN A 117 7.70 -9.24 -15.29
CA ASN A 117 7.56 -7.82 -14.97
C ASN A 117 7.14 -7.55 -13.50
N GLY A 118 6.91 -8.60 -12.71
CA GLY A 118 6.47 -8.56 -11.32
C GLY A 118 4.96 -8.52 -11.12
N ASP A 119 4.16 -8.46 -12.18
CA ASP A 119 2.69 -8.44 -12.08
C ASP A 119 2.14 -9.84 -11.75
N PRO A 120 0.95 -9.94 -11.12
CA PRO A 120 0.30 -11.22 -10.94
C PRO A 120 -0.20 -11.77 -12.29
N PRO A 121 -0.30 -13.10 -12.45
CA PRO A 121 -0.86 -13.73 -13.66
C PRO A 121 -2.29 -13.28 -14.00
N ALA A 122 -3.08 -12.92 -12.99
CA ALA A 122 -4.43 -12.38 -13.13
C ALA A 122 -4.63 -11.17 -12.23
N ILE A 123 -5.48 -10.24 -12.67
CA ILE A 123 -5.85 -9.06 -11.89
C ILE A 123 -7.06 -9.42 -11.03
N CYS A 124 -6.87 -9.32 -9.71
CA CYS A 124 -7.91 -9.46 -8.70
C CYS A 124 -7.81 -8.29 -7.73
N GLU A 125 -8.92 -7.63 -7.44
CA GLU A 125 -8.99 -6.63 -6.37
C GLU A 125 -10.13 -6.95 -5.42
N ILE A 126 -9.86 -6.90 -4.12
CA ILE A 126 -10.81 -7.28 -3.07
C ILE A 126 -11.01 -6.04 -2.19
N SER A 127 -12.27 -5.64 -2.00
CA SER A 127 -12.63 -4.53 -1.13
C SER A 127 -12.28 -4.88 0.32
N PRO A 128 -11.66 -3.96 1.08
CA PRO A 128 -11.42 -4.14 2.51
C PRO A 128 -12.69 -4.39 3.34
N LEU A 129 -13.87 -4.04 2.80
CA LEU A 129 -15.17 -4.31 3.43
C LEU A 129 -15.66 -5.75 3.22
N VAL A 130 -15.05 -6.49 2.29
CA VAL A 130 -15.31 -7.92 2.08
C VAL A 130 -14.31 -8.77 2.85
N SER A 131 -13.03 -8.39 2.82
CA SER A 131 -11.96 -9.09 3.54
C SER A 131 -10.84 -8.13 3.92
N TYR A 132 -10.42 -8.15 5.18
CA TYR A 132 -9.38 -7.26 5.70
C TYR A 132 -7.96 -7.79 5.46
N SER A 133 -7.77 -9.10 5.60
CA SER A 133 -6.47 -9.79 5.51
C SER A 133 -6.58 -11.15 4.81
N GLY A 134 -7.54 -11.29 3.89
CA GLY A 134 -7.77 -12.51 3.11
C GLY A 134 -8.73 -13.51 3.76
N GLU A 135 -9.24 -13.24 4.95
CA GLU A 135 -10.21 -14.10 5.65
C GLU A 135 -11.60 -14.09 4.99
N GLY A 136 -12.32 -15.21 5.11
CA GLY A 136 -13.74 -15.32 4.75
C GLY A 136 -14.02 -15.40 3.25
N LEU A 137 -12.97 -15.35 2.42
CA LEU A 137 -13.06 -15.35 0.97
C LEU A 137 -13.55 -16.67 0.38
N GLU A 138 -13.40 -17.78 1.10
CA GLU A 138 -13.84 -19.11 0.69
C GLU A 138 -15.34 -19.11 0.38
N THR A 139 -16.13 -18.36 1.15
CA THR A 139 -17.58 -18.20 0.95
C THR A 139 -17.94 -17.66 -0.43
N TYR A 140 -17.04 -16.88 -1.04
CA TYR A 140 -17.28 -16.25 -2.33
C TYR A 140 -16.52 -16.91 -3.46
N LEU A 141 -15.38 -17.54 -3.18
CA LEU A 141 -14.39 -17.89 -4.19
C LEU A 141 -14.13 -19.39 -4.33
N GLN A 142 -14.50 -20.21 -3.34
CA GLN A 142 -14.17 -21.63 -3.31
C GLN A 142 -14.66 -22.36 -4.58
N GLY A 143 -13.72 -22.94 -5.33
CA GLY A 143 -13.99 -23.70 -6.55
C GLY A 143 -14.47 -22.85 -7.73
N ARG A 144 -14.50 -21.53 -7.62
CA ARG A 144 -14.97 -20.64 -8.70
C ARG A 144 -13.88 -20.40 -9.72
N LYS A 145 -14.30 -20.32 -10.99
CA LYS A 145 -13.45 -19.94 -12.12
C LYS A 145 -13.69 -18.47 -12.44
N LEU A 146 -12.68 -17.63 -12.20
CA LEU A 146 -12.74 -16.18 -12.31
C LEU A 146 -12.06 -15.72 -13.61
N GLN A 147 -12.67 -14.75 -14.27
CA GLN A 147 -12.09 -14.05 -15.43
C GLN A 147 -11.34 -12.81 -14.95
N SER A 148 -10.15 -12.56 -15.49
CA SER A 148 -9.37 -11.35 -15.19
C SER A 148 -9.76 -10.19 -16.12
N PRO A 149 -9.96 -8.95 -15.62
CA PRO A 149 -9.88 -8.54 -14.23
C PRO A 149 -11.14 -8.93 -13.42
N PHE A 150 -10.93 -9.28 -12.15
CA PHE A 150 -11.99 -9.56 -11.19
C PHE A 150 -11.95 -8.57 -10.03
N ILE A 151 -13.11 -8.04 -9.64
CA ILE A 151 -13.25 -7.16 -8.48
C ILE A 151 -14.29 -7.78 -7.56
N LEU A 152 -13.93 -7.98 -6.29
CA LEU A 152 -14.83 -8.43 -5.24
C LEU A 152 -15.09 -7.28 -4.27
N ASP A 153 -16.12 -6.50 -4.57
CA ASP A 153 -16.68 -5.49 -3.68
C ASP A 153 -17.94 -6.01 -2.98
N GLU A 154 -18.57 -5.15 -2.17
CA GLU A 154 -19.75 -5.52 -1.39
C GLU A 154 -20.96 -5.87 -2.27
N ASP A 155 -21.11 -5.25 -3.44
CA ASP A 155 -22.19 -5.55 -4.38
C ASP A 155 -21.97 -6.92 -5.02
N GLN A 156 -20.75 -7.18 -5.48
CA GLN A 156 -20.38 -8.47 -6.05
C GLN A 156 -20.46 -9.60 -5.01
N ALA A 157 -20.07 -9.33 -3.76
CA ALA A 157 -20.21 -10.28 -2.66
C ALA A 157 -21.69 -10.64 -2.40
N ARG A 158 -22.59 -9.65 -2.38
CA ARG A 158 -24.04 -9.88 -2.26
C ARG A 158 -24.59 -10.72 -3.41
N LEU A 159 -24.18 -10.40 -4.64
CA LEU A 159 -24.58 -11.15 -5.83
C LEU A 159 -24.14 -12.62 -5.76
N LEU A 160 -22.87 -12.87 -5.42
CA LEU A 160 -22.35 -14.24 -5.35
C LEU A 160 -23.00 -15.09 -4.26
N GLN A 161 -23.35 -14.49 -3.11
CA GLN A 161 -24.10 -15.18 -2.04
C GLN A 161 -25.52 -15.53 -2.47
N SER A 162 -26.19 -14.65 -3.22
CA SER A 162 -27.56 -14.92 -3.71
C SER A 162 -27.65 -16.01 -4.77
N GLN A 163 -26.53 -16.38 -5.42
CA GLN A 163 -26.48 -17.43 -6.45
C GLN A 163 -26.33 -18.85 -5.86
N GLU A 164 -26.13 -18.98 -4.55
CA GLU A 164 -26.00 -20.27 -3.86
C GLU A 164 -27.28 -20.71 -3.12
N CYS A 165 -28.36 -19.92 -3.19
CA CYS A 165 -29.71 -20.24 -2.66
C CYS A 165 -30.66 -20.80 -3.72
#